data_AF-A0A5M6C321-F1
#
_entry.id   AF-A0A5M6C321-F1
#
_cell.length_a   1.000
_cell.length_b   1.000
_cell.length_c   1.000
_cell.angle_alpha   90.00
_cell.angle_beta   90.00
_cell.angle_gamma   90.00
#
_symmetry.space_group_name_H-M   'P 1'
#
loop_
_entity.id
_entity.type
_entity.pdbx_description
1 polymer ?
#
loop_
_entity_poly.entity_id
_entity_poly.type
_entity_poly.pdbx_seq_one_letter_code
_entity_poly.pdbx_strand_id
1 'polypeptide(L)'
;MTTPYNPLPPSSPPSRTLSPSSPPARSPTQSLRALELSSDGGTDGDGRPRHGRSNTITSLGGFEFEHALLPLTLSGEGEGDDMGHGGAGTEQREERHVGLLHGIALVVGAQVGSGIFSSPGVVVGEVGSVGASLLVWIMSGVLAWTGASSYAELGCAIPLSGGSQAYLAYAFGPMTSYLFTWAAVSVLKPGSAAMISLIFGEYVNRLLYHALSSSTSPVPDWSVKLTAVIAIILVSTLNLISRTMGTDSTVVLTTIKIGSLIFVAVLGLIALIKNGPGEGLSSSGLFEGTKTELSSYAIALYSGLWAFDGWDSCCYVAGEMRNTNRDLPRALHSSMAIVLSLFVLANVSYFIVLDPATVASSNTVALDFGAATIGKFGAVVFSIVVSISCFGALNGSFYTTARLIYAASREHFLPSVFSRLHYRRRTPDNAIALQAGLSLFYVVFGGGFRAILNFFSVASWTFYLLTVLGLLVLRAKEPHLDRPYRTWLITPIVFCIVAMFLLLMPIFAAPLEAFAAFVFIAAGVPMYYLTARSRAQSAKGFTADDEGSGFRATLRGAWSKLSEDVDVILPSGWRRGERPIGGPPRAVDEGEETRGMLRRSENLEMSERR
;
A
#
# COMPACT_ATOMS: atom_id res chain seq x y z
N MET A 1 -65.14 -48.06 -1.25
CA MET A 1 -65.66 -48.09 0.13
C MET A 1 -65.88 -46.65 0.60
N THR A 2 -67.14 -46.23 0.55
CA THR A 2 -67.84 -45.33 1.51
C THR A 2 -67.11 -44.11 2.12
N THR A 3 -67.25 -42.95 1.42
CA THR A 3 -67.78 -41.61 1.83
C THR A 3 -68.13 -41.30 3.33
N PRO A 4 -68.41 -40.04 3.75
CA PRO A 4 -67.79 -38.70 3.48
C PRO A 4 -67.88 -37.69 4.71
N TYR A 5 -67.59 -36.39 4.47
CA TYR A 5 -68.14 -35.15 5.13
C TYR A 5 -67.46 -34.46 6.36
N ASN A 6 -66.88 -33.27 6.10
CA ASN A 6 -66.99 -31.89 6.70
C ASN A 6 -67.68 -31.67 8.09
N PRO A 7 -67.58 -30.47 8.75
CA PRO A 7 -66.57 -29.39 8.85
C PRO A 7 -66.30 -28.89 10.32
N LEU A 8 -65.47 -27.83 10.49
CA LEU A 8 -65.16 -26.96 11.68
C LEU A 8 -66.38 -26.46 12.52
N PRO A 9 -66.31 -25.69 13.64
CA PRO A 9 -65.24 -25.19 14.58
C PRO A 9 -65.73 -25.27 16.10
N PRO A 10 -65.65 -24.25 17.01
CA PRO A 10 -64.56 -23.48 17.66
C PRO A 10 -64.55 -23.64 19.23
N SER A 11 -63.77 -22.78 19.92
CA SER A 11 -63.97 -22.21 21.27
C SER A 11 -63.17 -22.75 22.47
N SER A 12 -62.37 -21.84 23.03
CA SER A 12 -61.65 -21.82 24.31
C SER A 12 -62.58 -21.60 25.53
N PRO A 13 -62.07 -21.41 26.77
CA PRO A 13 -61.25 -22.23 27.70
C PRO A 13 -62.09 -22.53 29.00
N PRO A 14 -61.57 -23.09 30.12
CA PRO A 14 -61.08 -22.19 31.20
C PRO A 14 -60.10 -22.78 32.26
N SER A 15 -59.42 -21.84 32.94
CA SER A 15 -59.08 -21.75 34.39
C SER A 15 -58.40 -22.89 35.19
N ARG A 16 -57.14 -22.59 35.57
CA ARG A 16 -56.53 -22.51 36.94
C ARG A 16 -56.65 -23.69 37.94
N THR A 17 -55.48 -24.17 38.38
CA THR A 17 -55.02 -24.25 39.81
C THR A 17 -53.51 -24.61 39.84
N LEU A 18 -52.63 -23.68 40.25
CA LEU A 18 -51.93 -23.55 41.55
C LEU A 18 -50.84 -24.61 41.88
N SER A 19 -49.58 -24.28 41.49
CA SER A 19 -48.29 -24.31 42.25
C SER A 19 -47.81 -25.56 43.04
N PRO A 20 -46.51 -25.69 43.46
CA PRO A 20 -45.25 -25.01 43.08
C PRO A 20 -44.06 -25.97 42.84
N SER A 21 -43.11 -25.61 41.97
CA SER A 21 -41.71 -26.09 42.09
C SER A 21 -40.71 -25.09 41.48
N SER A 22 -39.69 -24.79 42.29
CA SER A 22 -38.39 -24.13 42.10
C SER A 22 -37.99 -23.59 40.70
N PRO A 23 -37.52 -22.32 40.58
CA PRO A 23 -36.85 -21.84 39.38
C PRO A 23 -35.34 -22.22 39.38
N PRO A 24 -34.73 -22.49 38.22
CA PRO A 24 -33.29 -22.63 38.12
C PRO A 24 -32.58 -21.26 38.06
N ALA A 25 -31.29 -21.29 38.37
CA ALA A 25 -30.41 -20.17 38.72
C ALA A 25 -30.34 -19.00 37.70
N ARG A 26 -30.31 -17.78 38.26
CA ARG A 26 -30.10 -16.51 37.55
C ARG A 26 -28.63 -16.34 37.18
N SER A 27 -28.36 -15.94 35.93
CA SER A 27 -27.02 -15.58 35.47
C SER A 27 -26.69 -14.10 35.77
N PRO A 28 -25.40 -13.73 35.95
CA PRO A 28 -25.00 -12.42 36.51
C PRO A 28 -25.17 -11.24 35.54
N THR A 29 -25.53 -11.49 34.28
CA THR A 29 -25.58 -10.48 33.22
C THR A 29 -26.94 -9.77 33.13
N GLN A 30 -27.98 -10.29 33.77
CA GLN A 30 -29.30 -9.65 33.81
C GLN A 30 -29.49 -8.67 34.99
N SER A 31 -28.73 -8.79 36.08
CA SER A 31 -28.82 -7.83 37.20
C SER A 31 -28.05 -6.53 36.96
N LEU A 32 -27.07 -6.52 36.05
CA LEU A 32 -26.33 -5.30 35.67
C LEU A 32 -27.17 -4.38 34.77
N ARG A 33 -27.97 -4.96 33.87
CA ARG A 33 -28.86 -4.19 32.97
C ARG A 33 -30.08 -3.60 33.68
N ALA A 34 -30.46 -4.18 34.82
CA ALA A 34 -31.55 -3.68 35.67
C ALA A 34 -31.09 -2.59 36.67
N LEU A 35 -29.78 -2.38 36.82
CA LEU A 35 -29.19 -1.34 37.68
C LEU A 35 -28.80 -0.06 36.92
N GLU A 36 -28.62 -0.14 35.60
CA GLU A 36 -28.35 1.03 34.75
C GLU A 36 -29.62 1.83 34.40
N LEU A 37 -30.80 1.21 34.46
CA LEU A 37 -32.09 1.85 34.12
C LEU A 37 -32.80 2.51 35.31
N SER A 38 -32.22 2.48 36.52
CA SER A 38 -32.79 3.10 37.72
C SER A 38 -31.97 4.25 38.32
N SER A 39 -31.00 4.80 37.59
CA SER A 39 -30.10 5.86 38.10
C SER A 39 -30.19 7.24 37.43
N ASP A 40 -31.18 7.49 36.58
CA ASP A 40 -31.49 8.85 36.11
C ASP A 40 -32.62 9.45 36.96
N GLY A 41 -32.22 10.08 38.07
CA GLY A 41 -33.14 10.77 38.97
C GLY A 41 -32.41 11.57 40.06
N GLY A 42 -32.01 12.80 39.73
CA GLY A 42 -32.09 13.95 40.65
C GLY A 42 -30.99 14.17 41.69
N THR A 43 -30.34 15.34 41.54
CA THR A 43 -29.90 16.32 42.56
C THR A 43 -28.64 16.09 43.41
N ASP A 44 -27.75 17.09 43.28
CA ASP A 44 -26.83 17.73 44.24
C ASP A 44 -25.80 16.92 45.05
N GLY A 45 -24.54 17.38 45.00
CA GLY A 45 -23.55 17.15 46.06
C GLY A 45 -22.15 16.73 45.60
N ASP A 46 -21.22 17.66 45.76
CA ASP A 46 -19.76 17.64 45.67
C ASP A 46 -19.00 16.31 45.94
N GLY A 47 -17.87 16.10 45.23
CA GLY A 47 -16.85 15.07 45.56
C GLY A 47 -16.35 14.18 44.40
N ARG A 48 -15.23 14.56 43.75
CA ARG A 48 -14.49 13.74 42.76
C ARG A 48 -13.86 12.48 43.39
N PRO A 49 -13.53 11.43 42.59
CA PRO A 49 -12.23 11.41 41.90
C PRO A 49 -12.29 11.04 40.41
N ARG A 50 -11.37 11.66 39.65
CA ARG A 50 -11.15 11.51 38.21
C ARG A 50 -10.55 10.14 37.87
N HIS A 51 -11.08 9.48 36.83
CA HIS A 51 -10.32 8.59 35.96
C HIS A 51 -10.30 9.19 34.54
N GLY A 52 -9.12 9.63 34.12
CA GLY A 52 -8.90 10.27 32.83
C GLY A 52 -8.88 9.25 31.70
N ARG A 53 -9.89 9.30 30.82
CA ARG A 53 -9.78 8.81 29.44
C ARG A 53 -9.28 9.96 28.57
N SER A 54 -8.19 9.68 27.86
CA SER A 54 -7.51 10.60 26.95
C SER A 54 -8.38 10.85 25.71
N ASN A 55 -9.13 11.94 25.70
CA ASN A 55 -9.83 12.47 24.51
C ASN A 55 -8.89 13.34 23.67
N THR A 56 -7.78 12.77 23.17
CA THR A 56 -6.78 13.53 22.39
C THR A 56 -6.72 13.22 20.90
N ILE A 57 -7.53 12.28 20.41
CA ILE A 57 -7.43 11.85 19.00
C ILE A 57 -8.22 12.77 18.03
N THR A 58 -9.05 13.70 18.52
CA THR A 58 -9.97 14.49 17.68
C THR A 58 -9.62 15.97 17.49
N SER A 59 -8.43 16.46 17.88
CA SER A 59 -8.19 17.93 17.91
C SER A 59 -6.85 18.45 17.37
N LEU A 60 -6.00 17.61 16.76
CA LEU A 60 -4.73 18.08 16.17
C LEU A 60 -4.70 17.84 14.66
N GLY A 61 -5.27 18.81 13.94
CA GLY A 61 -5.20 18.92 12.48
C GLY A 61 -6.60 18.82 11.83
N GLY A 62 -7.03 19.88 11.16
CA GLY A 62 -8.32 19.96 10.44
C GLY A 62 -8.41 19.06 9.20
N PHE A 63 -8.20 17.76 9.39
CA PHE A 63 -8.27 16.73 8.36
C PHE A 63 -9.11 15.55 8.89
N GLU A 64 -10.41 15.57 8.64
CA GLU A 64 -11.28 14.39 8.78
C GLU A 64 -11.00 13.43 7.61
N PHE A 65 -10.17 12.41 7.87
CA PHE A 65 -9.81 11.37 6.89
C PHE A 65 -10.68 10.10 6.99
N GLU A 66 -11.57 10.02 7.99
CA GLU A 66 -12.31 8.78 8.31
C GLU A 66 -13.50 8.49 7.37
N HIS A 67 -13.92 9.45 6.54
CA HIS A 67 -15.14 9.32 5.73
C HIS A 67 -14.92 9.13 4.21
N ALA A 68 -13.67 9.07 3.74
CA ALA A 68 -13.38 9.11 2.29
C ALA A 68 -12.75 7.84 1.70
N LEU A 69 -12.23 6.93 2.53
CA LEU A 69 -11.76 5.63 2.05
C LEU A 69 -12.96 4.69 2.01
N LEU A 70 -13.51 4.49 0.81
CA LEU A 70 -14.53 3.46 0.60
C LEU A 70 -14.02 2.13 1.15
N PRO A 71 -14.75 1.46 2.06
CA PRO A 71 -14.43 0.08 2.41
C PRO A 71 -14.51 -0.75 1.13
N LEU A 72 -13.51 -1.62 0.91
CA LEU A 72 -13.38 -2.39 -0.34
C LEU A 72 -14.49 -3.46 -0.54
N THR A 73 -15.51 -3.45 0.32
CA THR A 73 -16.48 -4.53 0.54
C THR A 73 -17.94 -4.12 0.54
N LEU A 74 -18.27 -2.83 0.47
CA LEU A 74 -19.66 -2.39 0.23
C LEU A 74 -20.10 -2.56 -1.24
N SER A 75 -19.53 -3.54 -1.94
CA SER A 75 -19.97 -3.98 -3.27
C SER A 75 -20.84 -5.24 -3.16
N GLY A 76 -21.96 -5.14 -2.44
CA GLY A 76 -22.94 -6.20 -2.44
C GLY A 76 -23.93 -6.16 -1.28
N GLU A 77 -24.74 -5.11 -1.14
CA GLU A 77 -26.11 -5.19 -0.64
C GLU A 77 -26.83 -3.86 -0.91
N GLY A 78 -28.10 -3.95 -1.30
CA GLY A 78 -28.83 -2.89 -1.98
C GLY A 78 -29.22 -1.71 -1.09
N GLU A 79 -29.12 -0.50 -1.64
CA GLU A 79 -29.95 0.62 -1.23
C GLU A 79 -31.39 0.32 -1.66
N GLY A 80 -32.16 -0.30 -0.76
CA GLY A 80 -33.61 -0.27 -0.79
C GLY A 80 -34.08 0.96 -0.02
N ASP A 81 -34.95 1.74 -0.65
CA ASP A 81 -35.62 2.92 -0.09
C ASP A 81 -36.18 2.64 1.33
N ASP A 82 -35.78 3.45 2.31
CA ASP A 82 -36.64 3.75 3.44
C ASP A 82 -36.48 5.22 3.84
N MET A 83 -37.37 6.06 3.31
CA MET A 83 -37.57 7.44 3.73
C MET A 83 -38.45 7.43 4.99
N GLY A 84 -37.81 7.41 6.16
CA GLY A 84 -38.48 7.50 7.45
C GLY A 84 -37.69 8.37 8.44
N HIS A 85 -38.29 9.46 8.90
CA HIS A 85 -37.75 10.48 9.81
C HIS A 85 -37.11 9.97 11.11
N GLY A 86 -35.98 10.60 11.49
CA GLY A 86 -35.71 11.02 12.88
C GLY A 86 -34.48 10.42 13.57
N GLY A 87 -33.50 11.26 13.91
CA GLY A 87 -32.47 10.96 14.92
C GLY A 87 -31.05 11.38 14.54
N ALA A 88 -30.54 12.42 15.20
CA ALA A 88 -29.17 12.88 15.07
C ALA A 88 -28.16 11.84 15.60
N GLY A 89 -27.02 11.71 14.91
CA GLY A 89 -25.81 11.05 15.42
C GLY A 89 -25.75 9.53 15.21
N THR A 90 -25.59 9.08 13.98
CA THR A 90 -25.10 7.72 13.70
C THR A 90 -23.84 7.85 12.87
N GLU A 91 -22.69 7.90 13.54
CA GLU A 91 -21.41 7.58 12.91
C GLU A 91 -21.56 6.19 12.28
N GLN A 92 -21.57 6.11 10.94
CA GLN A 92 -21.48 4.84 10.22
C GLN A 92 -20.14 4.20 10.58
N ARG A 93 -20.13 3.35 11.62
CA ARG A 93 -19.02 2.44 11.90
C ARG A 93 -18.84 1.54 10.68
N GLU A 94 -17.76 1.72 9.93
CA GLU A 94 -17.35 0.80 8.87
C GLU A 94 -17.39 -0.63 9.41
N GLU A 95 -18.17 -1.50 8.77
CA GLU A 95 -18.31 -2.88 9.20
C GLU A 95 -16.98 -3.63 9.00
N ARG A 96 -16.38 -4.11 10.10
CA ARG A 96 -15.11 -4.84 10.06
C ARG A 96 -15.32 -6.30 9.64
N HIS A 97 -15.20 -6.60 8.36
CA HIS A 97 -15.39 -7.96 7.81
C HIS A 97 -14.07 -8.66 7.42
N VAL A 98 -12.91 -7.97 7.38
CA VAL A 98 -11.65 -8.61 6.95
C VAL A 98 -11.09 -9.48 8.08
N GLY A 99 -11.17 -10.80 7.90
CA GLY A 99 -10.58 -11.78 8.82
C GLY A 99 -9.11 -12.12 8.50
N LEU A 100 -8.46 -12.87 9.39
CA LEU A 100 -7.05 -13.29 9.24
C LEU A 100 -6.74 -13.98 7.91
N LEU A 101 -7.54 -14.97 7.50
CA LEU A 101 -7.32 -15.70 6.24
C LEU A 101 -7.43 -14.79 5.01
N HIS A 102 -8.36 -13.83 5.04
CA HIS A 102 -8.50 -12.83 3.98
C HIS A 102 -7.28 -11.91 3.93
N GLY A 103 -6.76 -11.48 5.09
CA GLY A 103 -5.52 -10.71 5.18
C GLY A 103 -4.31 -11.48 4.63
N ILE A 104 -4.15 -12.76 4.96
CA ILE A 104 -3.08 -13.62 4.42
C ILE A 104 -3.21 -13.75 2.90
N ALA A 105 -4.41 -14.07 2.40
CA ALA A 105 -4.67 -14.22 0.98
C ALA A 105 -4.39 -12.91 0.21
N LEU A 106 -4.72 -11.76 0.80
CA LEU A 106 -4.48 -10.45 0.22
C LEU A 106 -2.98 -10.16 0.10
N VAL A 107 -2.19 -10.42 1.14
CA VAL A 107 -0.73 -10.19 1.08
C VAL A 107 -0.04 -11.19 0.16
N VAL A 108 -0.38 -12.48 0.25
CA VAL A 108 0.19 -13.51 -0.63
C VAL A 108 -0.18 -13.23 -2.08
N GLY A 109 -1.43 -12.86 -2.37
CA GLY A 109 -1.89 -12.53 -3.71
C GLY A 109 -1.29 -11.26 -4.29
N ALA A 110 -0.95 -10.29 -3.44
CA ALA A 110 -0.25 -9.08 -3.85
C ALA A 110 1.22 -9.35 -4.22
N GLN A 111 1.93 -10.15 -3.41
CA GLN A 111 3.34 -10.49 -3.66
C GLN A 111 3.52 -11.53 -4.78
N VAL A 112 2.67 -12.55 -4.82
CA VAL A 112 2.73 -13.61 -5.84
C VAL A 112 2.17 -13.05 -7.15
N GLY A 113 3.06 -12.48 -7.97
CA GLY A 113 2.73 -11.86 -9.24
C GLY A 113 3.71 -12.22 -10.37
N SER A 114 3.93 -11.27 -11.28
CA SER A 114 4.89 -11.39 -12.37
C SER A 114 6.35 -11.37 -11.89
N GLY A 115 6.56 -10.92 -10.64
CA GLY A 115 7.81 -10.92 -9.85
C GLY A 115 8.72 -12.12 -10.10
N ILE A 116 8.25 -13.24 -9.56
CA ILE A 116 8.96 -14.52 -9.49
C ILE A 116 9.28 -15.12 -10.87
N PHE A 117 8.57 -14.71 -11.93
CA PHE A 117 8.75 -15.27 -13.27
C PHE A 117 9.80 -14.53 -14.11
N SER A 118 10.12 -13.28 -13.76
CA SER A 118 11.06 -12.43 -14.51
C SER A 118 12.32 -12.07 -13.71
N SER A 119 12.24 -11.98 -12.38
CA SER A 119 13.40 -11.68 -11.53
C SER A 119 14.52 -12.72 -11.54
N PRO A 120 14.28 -14.05 -11.59
CA PRO A 120 15.36 -15.03 -11.45
C PRO A 120 16.47 -14.84 -12.49
N GLY A 121 16.13 -14.52 -13.74
CA GLY A 121 17.13 -14.30 -14.79
C GLY A 121 18.03 -13.10 -14.51
N VAL A 122 17.43 -11.99 -14.06
CA VAL A 122 18.18 -10.78 -13.66
C VAL A 122 19.08 -11.07 -12.46
N VAL A 123 18.56 -11.72 -11.42
CA VAL A 123 19.34 -12.02 -10.20
C VAL A 123 20.56 -12.89 -10.52
N VAL A 124 20.38 -13.96 -11.31
CA VAL A 124 21.48 -14.85 -11.69
C VAL A 124 22.46 -14.15 -12.63
N GLY A 125 21.96 -13.39 -13.62
CA GLY A 125 22.82 -12.67 -14.58
C GLY A 125 23.70 -11.60 -13.91
N GLU A 126 23.20 -10.96 -12.85
CA GLU A 126 23.96 -9.97 -12.10
C GLU A 126 24.97 -10.62 -11.14
N VAL A 127 24.58 -11.66 -10.41
CA VAL A 127 25.41 -12.24 -9.34
C VAL A 127 26.37 -13.34 -9.84
N GLY A 128 26.04 -14.01 -10.94
CA GLY A 128 26.91 -14.97 -11.64
C GLY A 128 26.84 -16.42 -11.16
N SER A 129 26.53 -16.67 -9.88
CA SER A 129 26.46 -18.04 -9.31
C SER A 129 25.09 -18.39 -8.72
N VAL A 130 24.81 -19.70 -8.68
CA VAL A 130 23.53 -20.24 -8.17
C VAL A 130 23.38 -20.00 -6.67
N GLY A 131 24.42 -20.31 -5.89
CA GLY A 131 24.43 -20.16 -4.44
C GLY A 131 24.24 -18.70 -4.02
N ALA A 132 24.95 -17.77 -4.69
CA ALA A 132 24.79 -16.36 -4.37
C ALA A 132 23.43 -15.80 -4.86
N SER A 133 22.86 -16.30 -5.97
CA SER A 133 21.48 -15.97 -6.37
C SER A 133 20.45 -16.41 -5.32
N LEU A 134 20.55 -17.64 -4.80
CA LEU A 134 19.67 -18.13 -3.73
C LEU A 134 19.82 -17.30 -2.43
N LEU A 135 21.05 -16.91 -2.08
CA LEU A 135 21.29 -16.00 -0.96
C LEU A 135 20.63 -14.64 -1.19
N VAL A 136 20.68 -14.07 -2.39
CA VAL A 136 19.99 -12.82 -2.73
C VAL A 136 18.48 -12.95 -2.55
N TRP A 137 17.87 -14.07 -2.94
CA TRP A 137 16.45 -14.32 -2.72
C TRP A 137 16.09 -14.38 -1.23
N ILE A 138 16.88 -15.10 -0.44
CA ILE A 138 16.70 -15.19 1.01
C ILE A 138 16.88 -13.81 1.66
N MET A 139 17.93 -13.07 1.30
CA MET A 139 18.20 -11.73 1.80
C MET A 139 17.10 -10.74 1.42
N SER A 140 16.58 -10.81 0.20
CA SER A 140 15.46 -9.97 -0.25
C SER A 140 14.19 -10.25 0.56
N GLY A 141 13.85 -11.51 0.80
CA GLY A 141 12.67 -11.88 1.58
C GLY A 141 12.81 -11.55 3.07
N VAL A 142 13.99 -11.74 3.66
CA VAL A 142 14.27 -11.33 5.06
C VAL A 142 14.19 -9.80 5.18
N LEU A 143 14.74 -9.05 4.21
CA LEU A 143 14.64 -7.60 4.19
C LEU A 143 13.17 -7.15 4.10
N ALA A 144 12.40 -7.71 3.18
CA ALA A 144 10.96 -7.44 3.07
C ALA A 144 10.22 -7.78 4.38
N TRP A 145 10.61 -8.86 5.06
CA TRP A 145 10.04 -9.25 6.36
C TRP A 145 10.34 -8.19 7.45
N THR A 146 11.55 -7.62 7.47
CA THR A 146 11.85 -6.53 8.43
C THR A 146 10.99 -5.27 8.18
N GLY A 147 10.71 -4.95 6.91
CA GLY A 147 9.78 -3.89 6.53
C GLY A 147 8.34 -4.20 6.96
N ALA A 148 7.85 -5.39 6.63
CA ALA A 148 6.51 -5.86 6.99
C ALA A 148 6.28 -5.88 8.51
N SER A 149 7.30 -6.27 9.29
CA SER A 149 7.25 -6.22 10.75
C SER A 149 7.07 -4.78 11.24
N SER A 150 7.84 -3.84 10.69
CA SER A 150 7.78 -2.42 11.06
C SER A 150 6.42 -1.81 10.71
N TYR A 151 5.85 -2.20 9.58
CA TYR A 151 4.49 -1.81 9.18
C TYR A 151 3.40 -2.45 10.03
N ALA A 152 3.61 -3.68 10.53
CA ALA A 152 2.68 -4.30 11.48
C ALA A 152 2.55 -3.47 12.76
N GLU A 153 3.66 -2.92 13.27
CA GLU A 153 3.63 -2.02 14.43
C GLU A 153 2.90 -0.71 14.13
N LEU A 154 3.19 -0.08 12.99
CA LEU A 154 2.48 1.14 12.58
C LEU A 154 0.98 0.89 12.40
N GLY A 155 0.60 -0.20 11.73
CA GLY A 155 -0.82 -0.51 11.47
C GLY A 155 -1.59 -1.00 12.70
N CYS A 156 -0.92 -1.54 13.71
CA CYS A 156 -1.55 -1.80 15.01
C CYS A 156 -1.66 -0.54 15.88
N ALA A 157 -0.67 0.37 15.81
CA ALA A 157 -0.70 1.62 16.57
C ALA A 157 -1.69 2.64 15.96
N ILE A 158 -1.80 2.65 14.62
CA ILE A 158 -2.64 3.56 13.84
C ILE A 158 -3.51 2.69 12.92
N PRO A 159 -4.62 2.12 13.42
CA PRO A 159 -5.49 1.20 12.67
C PRO A 159 -6.41 1.96 11.70
N LEU A 160 -5.85 2.86 10.90
CA LEU A 160 -6.52 3.59 9.85
C LEU A 160 -6.34 2.87 8.52
N SER A 161 -7.39 2.86 7.70
CA SER A 161 -7.28 2.48 6.30
C SER A 161 -6.41 3.51 5.56
N GLY A 162 -5.61 3.09 4.57
CA GLY A 162 -4.72 3.98 3.80
C GLY A 162 -3.21 3.70 3.91
N GLY A 163 -2.78 2.79 4.78
CA GLY A 163 -1.40 2.29 4.83
C GLY A 163 -0.36 3.39 4.98
N SER A 164 0.65 3.41 4.10
CA SER A 164 1.73 4.42 4.11
C SER A 164 1.24 5.86 4.08
N GLN A 165 0.14 6.14 3.37
CA GLN A 165 -0.40 7.50 3.29
C GLN A 165 -0.82 8.02 4.66
N ALA A 166 -1.54 7.19 5.43
CA ALA A 166 -2.02 7.51 6.76
C ALA A 166 -0.87 7.59 7.78
N TYR A 167 0.09 6.66 7.70
CA TYR A 167 1.25 6.65 8.61
C TYR A 167 2.15 7.88 8.41
N LEU A 168 2.37 8.29 7.16
CA LEU A 168 3.15 9.49 6.86
C LEU A 168 2.42 10.77 7.25
N ALA A 169 1.09 10.83 7.08
CA ALA A 169 0.27 11.94 7.53
C ALA A 169 0.39 12.14 9.04
N TYR A 170 0.34 11.05 9.81
CA TYR A 170 0.46 11.09 11.26
C TYR A 170 1.87 11.44 11.74
N ALA A 171 2.92 10.84 11.14
CA ALA A 171 4.29 11.03 11.60
C ALA A 171 4.93 12.37 11.19
N PHE A 172 4.67 12.85 9.97
CA PHE A 172 5.34 14.02 9.38
C PHE A 172 4.38 15.11 8.91
N GLY A 173 3.07 14.87 8.93
CA GLY A 173 2.06 15.84 8.52
C GLY A 173 1.58 15.69 7.07
N PRO A 174 0.67 16.58 6.63
CA PRO A 174 -0.07 16.43 5.38
C PRO A 174 0.79 16.57 4.11
N MET A 175 1.88 17.32 4.16
CA MET A 175 2.77 17.51 3.01
C MET A 175 3.43 16.18 2.58
N THR A 176 3.96 15.40 3.53
CA THR A 176 4.59 14.11 3.22
C THR A 176 3.59 13.09 2.71
N SER A 177 2.37 13.10 3.27
CA SER A 177 1.25 12.30 2.78
C SER A 177 0.87 12.66 1.33
N TYR A 178 0.83 13.96 1.01
CA TYR A 178 0.62 14.43 -0.37
C TYR A 178 1.70 13.96 -1.32
N LEU A 179 2.98 14.09 -0.94
CA LEU A 179 4.10 13.64 -1.75
C LEU A 179 4.03 12.13 -2.04
N PHE A 180 3.62 11.34 -1.04
CA PHE A 180 3.38 9.91 -1.23
C PHE A 180 2.26 9.68 -2.25
N THR A 181 1.11 10.33 -2.10
CA THR A 181 -0.02 10.17 -3.04
C THR A 181 0.34 10.64 -4.45
N TRP A 182 1.08 11.74 -4.58
CA TRP A 182 1.62 12.25 -5.84
C TRP A 182 2.50 11.23 -6.54
N ALA A 183 3.46 10.64 -5.81
CA ALA A 183 4.34 9.60 -6.35
C ALA A 183 3.58 8.29 -6.61
N ALA A 184 2.64 7.92 -5.76
CA ALA A 184 1.86 6.69 -5.89
C ALA A 184 1.01 6.70 -7.18
N VAL A 185 0.29 7.79 -7.42
CA VAL A 185 -0.57 7.96 -8.60
C VAL A 185 0.25 8.14 -9.87
N SER A 186 1.36 8.87 -9.82
CA SER A 186 2.08 9.28 -11.03
C SER A 186 3.21 8.32 -11.43
N VAL A 187 3.80 7.62 -10.47
CA VAL A 187 5.00 6.78 -10.66
C VAL A 187 4.74 5.35 -10.22
N LEU A 188 4.37 5.12 -8.96
CA LEU A 188 4.40 3.78 -8.39
C LEU A 188 3.38 2.86 -9.08
N LYS A 189 2.11 3.26 -9.10
CA LYS A 189 1.04 2.42 -9.68
C LYS A 189 1.14 2.30 -11.20
N PRO A 190 1.34 3.38 -11.99
CA PRO A 190 1.53 3.25 -13.44
C PRO A 190 2.83 2.52 -13.82
N GLY A 191 3.93 2.76 -13.10
CA GLY A 191 5.21 2.10 -13.36
C GLY A 191 5.14 0.59 -13.11
N SER A 192 4.49 0.17 -12.01
CA SER A 192 4.22 -1.25 -11.73
C SER A 192 3.34 -1.87 -12.83
N ALA A 193 2.25 -1.20 -13.22
CA ALA A 193 1.39 -1.65 -14.31
C ALA A 193 2.15 -1.80 -15.65
N ALA A 194 3.02 -0.84 -15.98
CA ALA A 194 3.86 -0.90 -17.17
C ALA A 194 4.82 -2.10 -17.13
N MET A 195 5.51 -2.33 -16.01
CA MET A 195 6.39 -3.49 -15.84
C MET A 195 5.65 -4.82 -16.00
N ILE A 196 4.49 -4.97 -15.35
CA ILE A 196 3.66 -6.18 -15.47
C ILE A 196 3.22 -6.40 -16.92
N SER A 197 2.82 -5.34 -17.62
CA SER A 197 2.38 -5.42 -19.02
C SER A 197 3.52 -5.78 -19.99
N LEU A 198 4.75 -5.33 -19.73
CA LEU A 198 5.93 -5.70 -20.50
C LEU A 198 6.27 -7.19 -20.33
N ILE A 199 6.18 -7.71 -19.10
CA ILE A 199 6.38 -9.14 -18.84
C ILE A 199 5.30 -9.98 -19.52
N PHE A 200 4.03 -9.55 -19.44
CA PHE A 200 2.95 -10.17 -20.21
C PHE A 200 3.29 -10.20 -21.71
N GLY A 201 3.75 -9.08 -22.25
CA GLY A 201 4.11 -8.96 -23.66
C GLY A 201 5.26 -9.89 -24.06
N GLU A 202 6.27 -10.05 -23.20
CA GLU A 202 7.40 -10.96 -23.43
C GLU A 202 6.93 -12.41 -23.51
N TYR A 203 6.12 -12.85 -22.53
CA TYR A 203 5.61 -14.22 -22.50
C TYR A 203 4.67 -14.55 -23.66
N VAL A 204 3.76 -13.63 -24.01
CA VAL A 204 2.84 -13.83 -25.15
C VAL A 204 3.60 -13.85 -26.47
N ASN A 205 4.54 -12.94 -26.68
CA ASN A 205 5.31 -12.93 -27.92
C ASN A 205 6.17 -14.20 -28.03
N ARG A 206 6.88 -14.62 -26.98
CA ARG A 206 7.67 -15.86 -27.02
C ARG A 206 6.79 -17.08 -27.28
N LEU A 207 5.58 -17.13 -26.73
CA LEU A 207 4.60 -18.16 -27.06
C LEU A 207 4.24 -18.15 -28.56
N LEU A 208 3.94 -16.97 -29.11
CA LEU A 208 3.60 -16.82 -30.53
C LEU A 208 4.77 -17.19 -31.45
N TYR A 209 5.98 -16.74 -31.14
CA TYR A 209 7.18 -17.10 -31.90
C TYR A 209 7.43 -18.61 -31.83
N HIS A 210 7.33 -19.24 -30.66
CA HIS A 210 7.47 -20.68 -30.52
C HIS A 210 6.38 -21.47 -31.28
N ALA A 211 5.15 -20.94 -31.33
CA ALA A 211 4.02 -21.58 -32.01
C ALA A 211 4.02 -21.38 -33.53
N LEU A 212 4.47 -20.21 -34.02
CA LEU A 212 4.33 -19.77 -35.42
C LEU A 212 5.64 -19.82 -36.21
N SER A 213 6.80 -19.89 -35.58
CA SER A 213 8.09 -19.86 -36.28
C SER A 213 9.09 -20.84 -35.67
N SER A 214 9.63 -21.74 -36.50
CA SER A 214 10.73 -22.65 -36.15
C SER A 214 12.08 -21.93 -35.92
N SER A 215 12.08 -20.60 -35.89
CA SER A 215 13.26 -19.75 -35.94
C SER A 215 13.54 -19.16 -34.57
N THR A 216 14.75 -19.43 -34.05
CA THR A 216 15.32 -18.88 -32.80
C THR A 216 15.68 -17.39 -32.92
N SER A 217 14.88 -16.61 -33.63
CA SER A 217 15.13 -15.17 -33.78
C SER A 217 14.73 -14.43 -32.50
N PRO A 218 15.54 -13.45 -32.04
CA PRO A 218 15.20 -12.65 -30.87
C PRO A 218 13.86 -11.93 -31.10
N VAL A 219 13.00 -11.94 -30.08
CA VAL A 219 11.72 -11.23 -30.13
C VAL A 219 12.02 -9.72 -30.27
N PRO A 220 11.49 -9.03 -31.30
CA PRO A 220 11.71 -7.61 -31.44
C PRO A 220 11.06 -6.82 -30.29
N ASP A 221 11.79 -5.87 -29.72
CA ASP A 221 11.32 -5.03 -28.59
C ASP A 221 10.00 -4.30 -28.90
N TRP A 222 9.80 -3.87 -30.15
CA TRP A 222 8.56 -3.19 -30.55
C TRP A 222 7.34 -4.10 -30.45
N SER A 223 7.51 -5.42 -30.66
CA SER A 223 6.44 -6.42 -30.55
C SER A 223 6.01 -6.58 -29.10
N VAL A 224 6.97 -6.58 -28.17
CA VAL A 224 6.72 -6.63 -26.72
C VAL A 224 5.98 -5.39 -26.24
N LYS A 225 6.42 -4.21 -26.70
CA LYS A 225 5.73 -2.96 -26.38
C LYS A 225 4.30 -2.93 -26.95
N LEU A 226 4.10 -3.41 -28.18
CA LEU A 226 2.77 -3.45 -28.80
C LEU A 226 1.81 -4.36 -28.04
N THR A 227 2.23 -5.58 -27.68
CA THR A 227 1.38 -6.50 -26.89
C THR A 227 1.12 -5.98 -25.48
N ALA A 228 2.09 -5.31 -24.85
CA ALA A 228 1.91 -4.63 -23.57
C ALA A 228 0.86 -3.51 -23.65
N VAL A 229 0.91 -2.68 -24.70
CA VAL A 229 -0.08 -1.62 -24.96
C VAL A 229 -1.48 -2.22 -25.14
N ILE A 230 -1.60 -3.28 -25.93
CA ILE A 230 -2.88 -4.00 -26.14
C ILE A 230 -3.42 -4.52 -24.81
N ALA A 231 -2.55 -5.09 -23.96
CA ALA A 231 -2.95 -5.60 -22.64
C ALA A 231 -3.49 -4.48 -21.73
N ILE A 232 -2.82 -3.33 -21.68
CA ILE A 232 -3.26 -2.16 -20.91
C ILE A 232 -4.61 -1.66 -21.41
N ILE A 233 -4.80 -1.52 -22.73
CA ILE A 233 -6.06 -1.07 -23.31
C ILE A 233 -7.17 -2.05 -22.97
N LEU A 234 -6.94 -3.36 -23.14
CA LEU A 234 -7.93 -4.38 -22.88
C LEU A 234 -8.35 -4.41 -21.41
N VAL A 235 -7.39 -4.37 -20.48
CA VAL A 235 -7.67 -4.29 -19.04
C VAL A 235 -8.41 -3.01 -18.69
N SER A 236 -8.00 -1.87 -19.25
CA SER A 236 -8.68 -0.59 -19.05
C SER A 236 -10.14 -0.68 -19.53
N THR A 237 -10.39 -1.25 -20.70
CA THR A 237 -11.75 -1.43 -21.23
C THR A 237 -12.58 -2.37 -20.37
N LEU A 238 -12.01 -3.49 -19.87
CA LEU A 238 -12.72 -4.40 -18.96
C LEU A 238 -13.15 -3.69 -17.66
N ASN A 239 -12.26 -2.89 -17.07
CA ASN A 239 -12.56 -2.14 -15.85
C ASN A 239 -13.56 -0.99 -16.10
N LEU A 240 -13.69 -0.49 -17.32
CA LEU A 240 -14.73 0.47 -17.71
C LEU A 240 -16.10 -0.18 -17.90
N ILE A 241 -16.15 -1.42 -18.41
CA ILE A 241 -17.42 -2.08 -18.75
C ILE A 241 -18.12 -2.63 -17.50
N SER A 242 -17.37 -3.22 -16.56
CA SER A 242 -17.97 -3.90 -15.41
C SER A 242 -17.37 -3.50 -14.07
N ARG A 243 -18.25 -3.27 -13.09
CA ARG A 243 -17.88 -2.86 -11.72
C ARG A 243 -17.35 -4.02 -10.87
N THR A 244 -17.77 -5.26 -11.13
CA THR A 244 -17.47 -6.44 -10.28
C THR A 244 -16.47 -7.40 -10.90
N MET A 245 -16.27 -7.35 -12.23
CA MET A 245 -15.32 -8.25 -12.91
C MET A 245 -13.87 -8.05 -12.43
N GLY A 246 -13.51 -6.88 -11.90
CA GLY A 246 -12.19 -6.60 -11.34
C GLY A 246 -11.87 -7.47 -10.12
N THR A 247 -12.78 -7.53 -9.14
CA THR A 247 -12.60 -8.28 -7.89
C THR A 247 -12.71 -9.77 -8.09
N ASP A 248 -13.74 -10.23 -8.79
CA ASP A 248 -14.02 -11.67 -8.95
C ASP A 248 -12.91 -12.35 -9.75
N SER A 249 -12.43 -11.69 -10.80
CA SER A 249 -11.30 -12.18 -11.60
C SER A 249 -10.01 -12.21 -10.77
N THR A 250 -9.79 -11.26 -9.88
CA THR A 250 -8.55 -11.21 -9.07
C THR A 250 -8.45 -12.39 -8.11
N VAL A 251 -9.55 -12.80 -7.47
CA VAL A 251 -9.55 -13.96 -6.57
C VAL A 251 -9.26 -15.25 -7.32
N VAL A 252 -9.96 -15.50 -8.44
CA VAL A 252 -9.73 -16.70 -9.27
C VAL A 252 -8.30 -16.75 -9.78
N LEU A 253 -7.79 -15.62 -10.28
CA LEU A 253 -6.44 -15.53 -10.83
C LEU A 253 -5.38 -15.73 -9.75
N THR A 254 -5.60 -15.24 -8.52
CA THR A 254 -4.69 -15.47 -7.40
C THR A 254 -4.59 -16.96 -7.04
N THR A 255 -5.71 -17.68 -7.03
CA THR A 255 -5.72 -19.14 -6.81
C THR A 255 -4.90 -19.88 -7.87
N ILE A 256 -5.07 -19.49 -9.15
CA ILE A 256 -4.28 -20.05 -10.26
C ILE A 256 -2.78 -19.76 -10.09
N LYS A 257 -2.41 -18.54 -9.66
CA LYS A 257 -1.02 -18.15 -9.43
C LYS A 257 -0.35 -19.00 -8.35
N ILE A 258 -0.99 -19.12 -7.19
CA ILE A 258 -0.45 -19.93 -6.09
C ILE A 258 -0.35 -21.40 -6.52
N GLY A 259 -1.39 -21.92 -7.18
CA GLY A 259 -1.38 -23.27 -7.74
C GLY A 259 -0.23 -23.49 -8.73
N SER A 260 0.09 -22.49 -9.58
CA SER A 260 1.20 -22.57 -10.53
C SER A 260 2.57 -22.66 -9.86
N LEU A 261 2.81 -21.94 -8.76
CA LEU A 261 4.06 -22.03 -8.02
C LEU A 261 4.21 -23.37 -7.30
N ILE A 262 3.13 -23.86 -6.71
CA ILE A 262 3.11 -25.21 -6.10
C ILE A 262 3.40 -26.26 -7.19
N PHE A 263 2.83 -26.09 -8.39
CA PHE A 263 3.09 -26.99 -9.51
C PHE A 263 4.55 -26.97 -9.96
N VAL A 264 5.19 -25.79 -10.05
CA VAL A 264 6.64 -25.67 -10.30
C VAL A 264 7.45 -26.44 -9.25
N ALA A 265 7.13 -26.25 -7.97
CA ALA A 265 7.81 -26.92 -6.86
C ALA A 265 7.67 -28.46 -6.92
N VAL A 266 6.47 -28.96 -7.24
CA VAL A 266 6.22 -30.41 -7.39
C VAL A 266 7.00 -30.97 -8.58
N LEU A 267 7.02 -30.28 -9.72
CA LEU A 267 7.82 -30.70 -10.88
C LEU A 267 9.32 -30.69 -10.58
N GLY A 268 9.81 -29.68 -9.85
CA GLY A 268 11.20 -29.64 -9.39
C GLY A 268 11.55 -30.83 -8.49
N LEU A 269 10.66 -31.19 -7.56
CA LEU A 269 10.85 -32.36 -6.69
C LEU A 269 10.86 -33.67 -7.49
N ILE A 270 9.96 -33.84 -8.46
CA ILE A 270 9.93 -35.01 -9.33
C ILE A 270 11.24 -35.11 -10.15
N ALA A 271 11.71 -33.99 -10.70
CA ALA A 271 12.96 -33.93 -11.44
C ALA A 271 14.17 -34.30 -10.56
N LEU A 272 14.19 -33.81 -9.32
CA LEU A 272 15.22 -34.15 -8.34
C LEU A 272 15.27 -35.65 -8.04
N ILE A 273 14.10 -36.28 -7.85
CA ILE A 273 14.01 -37.73 -7.57
C ILE A 273 14.45 -38.56 -8.78
N LYS A 274 14.12 -38.12 -10.00
CA LYS A 274 14.39 -38.88 -11.24
C LYS A 274 15.82 -38.74 -11.74
N ASN A 275 16.34 -37.51 -11.74
CA ASN A 275 17.58 -37.15 -12.42
C ASN A 275 18.71 -36.75 -11.45
N GLY A 276 18.43 -36.61 -10.16
CA GLY A 276 19.37 -36.08 -9.16
C GLY A 276 19.44 -34.55 -9.15
N PRO A 277 20.30 -33.95 -8.31
CA PRO A 277 20.52 -32.51 -8.30
C PRO A 277 21.16 -32.08 -9.63
N GLY A 278 20.58 -31.07 -10.29
CA GLY A 278 21.12 -30.51 -11.55
C GLY A 278 22.54 -29.97 -11.40
N GLU A 279 23.25 -29.75 -12.51
CA GLU A 279 24.66 -29.34 -12.52
C GLU A 279 24.92 -28.07 -11.68
N GLY A 280 23.98 -27.11 -11.71
CA GLY A 280 24.03 -25.87 -10.93
C GLY A 280 23.91 -26.02 -9.42
N LEU A 281 23.46 -27.18 -8.92
CA LEU A 281 23.34 -27.50 -7.49
C LEU A 281 24.43 -28.46 -7.00
N SER A 282 25.39 -28.82 -7.87
CA SER A 282 26.54 -29.64 -7.48
C SER A 282 27.44 -28.90 -6.48
N SER A 283 27.98 -29.63 -5.50
CA SER A 283 28.78 -29.06 -4.40
C SER A 283 30.07 -28.37 -4.84
N SER A 284 30.59 -28.70 -6.03
CA SER A 284 31.78 -28.09 -6.63
C SER A 284 31.49 -26.78 -7.38
N GLY A 285 30.26 -26.55 -7.85
CA GLY A 285 29.91 -25.42 -8.73
C GLY A 285 29.00 -24.36 -8.10
N LEU A 286 28.52 -24.55 -6.87
CA LEU A 286 27.46 -23.70 -6.27
C LEU A 286 27.82 -22.20 -6.22
N PHE A 287 29.08 -21.87 -5.97
CA PHE A 287 29.58 -20.48 -5.90
C PHE A 287 30.58 -20.14 -7.03
N GLU A 288 30.70 -21.00 -8.03
CA GLU A 288 31.59 -20.75 -9.16
C GLU A 288 31.06 -19.59 -10.02
N GLY A 289 31.96 -18.69 -10.45
CA GLY A 289 31.57 -17.51 -11.24
C GLY A 289 30.88 -16.39 -10.45
N THR A 290 30.93 -16.42 -9.10
CA THR A 290 30.37 -15.34 -8.26
C THR A 290 31.07 -14.02 -8.55
N LYS A 291 30.32 -13.00 -8.97
CA LYS A 291 30.85 -11.65 -9.12
C LYS A 291 31.05 -10.99 -7.76
N THR A 292 32.11 -10.19 -7.62
CA THR A 292 32.44 -9.50 -6.35
C THR A 292 32.00 -8.04 -6.31
N GLU A 293 31.38 -7.54 -7.38
CA GLU A 293 30.98 -6.14 -7.51
C GLU A 293 29.71 -5.83 -6.71
N LEU A 294 29.79 -4.84 -5.81
CA LEU A 294 28.69 -4.48 -4.92
C LEU A 294 27.48 -3.89 -5.67
N SER A 295 27.71 -3.22 -6.81
CA SER A 295 26.67 -2.68 -7.68
C SER A 295 25.78 -3.79 -8.26
N SER A 296 26.38 -4.91 -8.66
CA SER A 296 25.66 -6.05 -9.23
C SER A 296 24.75 -6.71 -8.19
N TYR A 297 25.21 -6.81 -6.94
CA TYR A 297 24.36 -7.25 -5.82
C TYR A 297 23.21 -6.28 -5.53
N ALA A 298 23.41 -4.96 -5.65
CA ALA A 298 22.34 -3.99 -5.45
C ALA A 298 21.23 -4.13 -6.50
N ILE A 299 21.58 -4.32 -7.77
CA ILE A 299 20.61 -4.54 -8.85
C ILE A 299 19.90 -5.89 -8.69
N ALA A 300 20.64 -6.93 -8.30
CA ALA A 300 20.04 -8.24 -8.00
C ALA A 300 19.04 -8.15 -6.82
N LEU A 301 19.39 -7.42 -5.76
CA LEU A 301 18.48 -7.14 -4.64
C LEU A 301 17.25 -6.37 -5.10
N TYR A 302 17.37 -5.39 -6.00
CA TYR A 302 16.19 -4.70 -6.52
C TYR A 302 15.25 -5.62 -7.27
N SER A 303 15.79 -6.49 -8.13
CA SER A 303 14.96 -7.47 -8.83
C SER A 303 14.31 -8.45 -7.86
N GLY A 304 15.04 -8.92 -6.85
CA GLY A 304 14.50 -9.78 -5.80
C GLY A 304 13.40 -9.09 -4.98
N LEU A 305 13.64 -7.85 -4.56
CA LEU A 305 12.70 -7.06 -3.76
C LEU A 305 11.45 -6.64 -4.54
N TRP A 306 11.58 -6.38 -5.84
CA TRP A 306 10.42 -6.18 -6.71
C TRP A 306 9.53 -7.43 -6.76
N ALA A 307 10.11 -8.63 -6.70
CA ALA A 307 9.31 -9.86 -6.64
C ALA A 307 8.57 -10.01 -5.29
N PHE A 308 9.12 -9.47 -4.20
CA PHE A 308 8.48 -9.44 -2.88
C PHE A 308 7.58 -8.22 -2.64
N ASP A 309 7.42 -7.32 -3.61
CA ASP A 309 6.63 -6.10 -3.47
C ASP A 309 5.16 -6.40 -3.13
N GLY A 310 4.51 -5.54 -2.34
CA GLY A 310 3.12 -5.70 -1.93
C GLY A 310 2.90 -6.31 -0.54
N TRP A 311 3.96 -6.50 0.25
CA TRP A 311 3.87 -6.88 1.66
C TRP A 311 3.10 -5.87 2.53
N ASP A 312 3.02 -4.60 2.14
CA ASP A 312 2.28 -3.53 2.82
C ASP A 312 0.78 -3.51 2.48
N SER A 313 0.29 -4.38 1.59
CA SER A 313 -1.09 -4.36 1.10
C SER A 313 -2.14 -4.50 2.22
N CYS A 314 -1.89 -5.31 3.24
CA CYS A 314 -2.81 -5.48 4.37
C CYS A 314 -2.93 -4.22 5.25
N CYS A 315 -1.92 -3.35 5.22
CA CYS A 315 -1.93 -2.10 5.98
C CYS A 315 -2.93 -1.08 5.40
N TYR A 316 -3.30 -1.20 4.12
CA TYR A 316 -4.32 -0.34 3.51
C TYR A 316 -5.73 -0.66 3.99
N VAL A 317 -5.98 -1.91 4.40
CA VAL A 317 -7.27 -2.41 4.89
C VAL A 317 -7.27 -2.63 6.41
N ALA A 318 -6.30 -2.06 7.12
CA ALA A 318 -6.13 -2.26 8.56
C ALA A 318 -7.36 -1.82 9.39
N GLY A 319 -8.08 -0.77 8.95
CA GLY A 319 -9.30 -0.27 9.58
C GLY A 319 -10.50 -1.21 9.42
N GLU A 320 -10.53 -1.98 8.33
CA GLU A 320 -11.60 -2.95 8.00
C GLU A 320 -11.38 -4.33 8.65
N MET A 321 -10.25 -4.55 9.33
CA MET A 321 -9.93 -5.83 9.96
C MET A 321 -10.72 -6.07 11.24
N ARG A 322 -11.27 -7.28 11.40
CA ARG A 322 -12.06 -7.65 12.59
C ARG A 322 -11.29 -7.43 13.90
N ASN A 323 -10.02 -7.88 13.96
CA ASN A 323 -9.12 -7.65 15.07
C ASN A 323 -7.74 -7.20 14.58
N THR A 324 -7.59 -5.93 14.19
CA THR A 324 -6.32 -5.37 13.65
C THR A 324 -5.11 -5.70 14.54
N ASN A 325 -5.22 -5.57 15.86
CA ASN A 325 -4.11 -5.79 16.80
C ASN A 325 -3.55 -7.21 16.83
N ARG A 326 -4.36 -8.21 16.47
CA ARG A 326 -3.95 -9.63 16.49
C ARG A 326 -3.80 -10.19 15.09
N ASP A 327 -4.73 -9.84 14.20
CA ASP A 327 -4.82 -10.44 12.88
C ASP A 327 -3.83 -9.79 11.90
N LEU A 328 -3.54 -8.47 12.01
CA LEU A 328 -2.60 -7.79 11.11
C LEU A 328 -1.16 -8.34 11.24
N PRO A 329 -0.56 -8.44 12.44
CA PRO A 329 0.80 -8.97 12.57
C PRO A 329 0.88 -10.45 12.18
N ARG A 330 -0.16 -11.23 12.50
CA ARG A 330 -0.24 -12.65 12.10
C ARG A 330 -0.35 -12.80 10.59
N ALA A 331 -1.15 -11.97 9.93
CA ALA A 331 -1.30 -11.98 8.48
C ALA A 331 0.03 -11.64 7.80
N LEU A 332 0.72 -10.58 8.25
CA LEU A 332 2.01 -10.16 7.68
C LEU A 332 3.11 -11.21 7.88
N HIS A 333 3.29 -11.74 9.10
CA HIS A 333 4.34 -12.74 9.33
C HIS A 333 4.09 -14.08 8.63
N SER A 334 2.85 -14.57 8.65
CA SER A 334 2.53 -15.84 7.98
C SER A 334 2.63 -15.73 6.46
N SER A 335 2.16 -14.63 5.87
CA SER A 335 2.31 -14.39 4.42
C SER A 335 3.77 -14.27 4.00
N MET A 336 4.61 -13.53 4.74
CA MET A 336 6.05 -13.45 4.45
C MET A 336 6.75 -14.82 4.49
N ALA A 337 6.42 -15.65 5.48
CA ALA A 337 6.98 -17.00 5.57
C ALA A 337 6.56 -17.89 4.39
N ILE A 338 5.28 -17.83 3.99
CA ILE A 338 4.74 -18.59 2.86
C ILE A 338 5.41 -18.16 1.55
N VAL A 339 5.45 -16.85 1.26
CA VAL A 339 5.98 -16.32 0.00
C VAL A 339 7.48 -16.59 -0.11
N LEU A 340 8.26 -16.34 0.95
CA LEU A 340 9.69 -16.65 0.96
C LEU A 340 9.96 -18.13 0.68
N SER A 341 9.21 -19.03 1.32
CA SER A 341 9.35 -20.47 1.10
C SER A 341 9.03 -20.85 -0.34
N LEU A 342 7.93 -20.32 -0.89
CA LEU A 342 7.52 -20.60 -2.27
C LEU A 342 8.53 -20.07 -3.29
N PHE A 343 9.06 -18.87 -3.10
CA PHE A 343 10.01 -18.26 -4.02
C PHE A 343 11.37 -18.97 -4.01
N VAL A 344 11.88 -19.31 -2.82
CA VAL A 344 13.12 -20.11 -2.72
C VAL A 344 12.92 -21.48 -3.36
N LEU A 345 11.80 -22.15 -3.09
CA LEU A 345 11.50 -23.46 -3.65
C LEU A 345 11.34 -23.42 -5.18
N ALA A 346 10.72 -22.36 -5.73
CA ALA A 346 10.63 -22.15 -7.17
C ALA A 346 12.02 -21.95 -7.81
N ASN A 347 12.88 -21.12 -7.22
CA ASN A 347 14.24 -20.92 -7.73
C ASN A 347 15.09 -22.19 -7.66
N VAL A 348 15.02 -22.93 -6.54
CA VAL A 348 15.68 -24.25 -6.43
C VAL A 348 15.17 -25.20 -7.51
N SER A 349 13.85 -25.22 -7.77
CA SER A 349 13.26 -26.04 -8.84
C SER A 349 13.79 -25.65 -10.22
N TYR A 350 13.95 -24.35 -10.50
CA TYR A 350 14.56 -23.89 -11.75
C TYR A 350 15.99 -24.40 -11.91
N PHE A 351 16.84 -24.32 -10.88
CA PHE A 351 18.22 -24.81 -10.94
C PHE A 351 18.37 -26.34 -10.94
N ILE A 352 17.34 -27.09 -10.52
CA ILE A 352 17.34 -28.56 -10.65
C ILE A 352 17.20 -28.96 -12.13
N VAL A 353 16.43 -28.20 -12.90
CA VAL A 353 16.05 -28.57 -14.28
C VAL A 353 16.86 -27.83 -15.34
N LEU A 354 17.23 -26.57 -15.09
CA LEU A 354 17.86 -25.68 -16.05
C LEU A 354 19.30 -25.36 -15.67
N ASP A 355 20.15 -25.19 -16.68
CA ASP A 355 21.53 -24.76 -16.49
C ASP A 355 21.58 -23.28 -16.05
N PRO A 356 22.48 -22.89 -15.14
CA PRO A 356 22.56 -21.51 -14.64
C PRO A 356 22.72 -20.45 -15.73
N ALA A 357 23.47 -20.77 -16.80
CA ALA A 357 23.66 -19.88 -17.94
C ALA A 357 22.35 -19.65 -18.72
N THR A 358 21.51 -20.68 -18.86
CA THR A 358 20.20 -20.55 -19.52
C THR A 358 19.27 -19.66 -18.71
N VAL A 359 19.23 -19.86 -17.38
CA VAL A 359 18.45 -19.02 -16.46
C VAL A 359 18.92 -17.56 -16.53
N ALA A 360 20.23 -17.31 -16.50
CA ALA A 360 20.81 -15.96 -16.57
C ALA A 360 20.47 -15.20 -17.86
N SER A 361 20.38 -15.92 -18.98
CA SER A 361 20.07 -15.33 -20.29
C SER A 361 18.57 -15.19 -20.57
N SER A 362 17.72 -15.80 -19.74
CA SER A 362 16.28 -15.89 -20.00
C SER A 362 15.49 -14.80 -19.29
N ASN A 363 14.68 -14.09 -20.08
CA ASN A 363 13.63 -13.21 -19.57
C ASN A 363 12.32 -13.97 -19.24
N THR A 364 12.25 -15.26 -19.58
CA THR A 364 11.04 -16.10 -19.41
C THR A 364 11.37 -17.46 -18.81
N VAL A 365 11.94 -17.45 -17.61
CA VAL A 365 12.45 -18.67 -16.93
C VAL A 365 11.40 -19.77 -16.82
N ALA A 366 10.14 -19.41 -16.56
CA ALA A 366 9.05 -20.39 -16.48
C ALA A 366 8.75 -21.11 -17.81
N LEU A 367 8.92 -20.44 -18.95
CA LEU A 367 8.74 -21.05 -20.27
C LEU A 367 9.82 -22.10 -20.50
N ASP A 368 11.08 -21.74 -20.24
CA ASP A 368 12.23 -22.64 -20.42
C ASP A 368 12.15 -23.83 -19.47
N PHE A 369 11.72 -23.60 -18.23
CA PHE A 369 11.46 -24.67 -17.26
C PHE A 369 10.38 -25.64 -17.78
N GLY A 370 9.29 -25.11 -18.33
CA GLY A 370 8.26 -25.92 -18.98
C GLY A 370 8.78 -26.72 -20.17
N ALA A 371 9.63 -26.10 -20.99
CA ALA A 371 10.26 -26.73 -22.14
C ALA A 371 11.18 -27.89 -21.74
N ALA A 372 11.97 -27.71 -20.69
CA ALA A 372 12.90 -28.73 -20.21
C ALA A 372 12.21 -29.89 -19.46
N THR A 373 11.07 -29.64 -18.80
CA THR A 373 10.34 -30.66 -18.03
C THR A 373 9.38 -31.51 -18.87
N ILE A 374 8.52 -30.86 -19.66
CA ILE A 374 7.40 -31.51 -20.39
C ILE A 374 7.53 -31.30 -21.92
N GLY A 375 8.66 -30.76 -22.39
CA GLY A 375 8.87 -30.45 -23.81
C GLY A 375 8.04 -29.25 -24.28
N LYS A 376 7.76 -29.20 -25.59
CA LYS A 376 7.03 -28.09 -26.23
C LYS A 376 5.66 -27.81 -25.58
N PHE A 377 4.97 -28.87 -25.13
CA PHE A 377 3.69 -28.73 -24.44
C PHE A 377 3.83 -27.96 -23.12
N GLY A 378 4.86 -28.26 -22.33
CA GLY A 378 5.15 -27.54 -21.09
C GLY A 378 5.46 -26.07 -21.33
N ALA A 379 6.25 -25.75 -22.37
CA ALA A 379 6.55 -24.38 -22.75
C ALA A 379 5.28 -23.55 -23.01
N VAL A 380 4.31 -24.13 -23.75
CA VAL A 380 3.03 -23.49 -24.05
C VAL A 380 2.18 -23.30 -22.78
N VAL A 381 2.05 -24.35 -21.96
CA VAL A 381 1.24 -24.31 -20.73
C VAL A 381 1.77 -23.25 -19.77
N PHE A 382 3.08 -23.26 -19.48
CA PHE A 382 3.68 -22.29 -18.56
C PHE A 382 3.60 -20.86 -19.11
N SER A 383 3.75 -20.66 -20.42
CA SER A 383 3.59 -19.34 -21.03
C SER A 383 2.16 -18.81 -20.88
N ILE A 384 1.15 -19.64 -21.09
CA ILE A 384 -0.27 -19.27 -20.93
C ILE A 384 -0.56 -18.96 -19.45
N VAL A 385 -0.13 -19.81 -18.53
CA VAL A 385 -0.37 -19.62 -17.08
C VAL A 385 0.27 -18.33 -16.58
N VAL A 386 1.52 -18.05 -16.97
CA VAL A 386 2.20 -16.81 -16.59
C VAL A 386 1.57 -15.59 -17.25
N SER A 387 1.15 -15.69 -18.52
CA SER A 387 0.43 -14.59 -19.20
C SER A 387 -0.90 -14.28 -18.52
N ILE A 388 -1.68 -15.30 -18.16
CA ILE A 388 -2.93 -15.14 -17.40
C ILE A 388 -2.66 -14.52 -16.03
N SER A 389 -1.58 -14.93 -15.35
CA SER A 389 -1.14 -14.34 -14.08
C SER A 389 -0.83 -12.85 -14.20
N CYS A 390 -0.03 -12.47 -15.21
CA CYS A 390 0.33 -11.07 -15.45
C CYS A 390 -0.90 -10.23 -15.80
N PHE A 391 -1.78 -10.75 -16.66
CA PHE A 391 -3.05 -10.12 -17.00
C PHE A 391 -3.94 -9.89 -15.76
N GLY A 392 -4.00 -10.89 -14.87
CA GLY A 392 -4.74 -10.78 -13.61
C GLY A 392 -4.14 -9.77 -12.63
N ALA A 393 -2.81 -9.73 -12.51
CA ALA A 393 -2.12 -8.72 -11.72
C ALA A 393 -2.39 -7.31 -12.27
N LEU A 394 -2.34 -7.14 -13.59
CA LEU A 394 -2.64 -5.88 -14.26
C LEU A 394 -4.10 -5.45 -13.99
N ASN A 395 -5.06 -6.38 -14.11
CA ASN A 395 -6.47 -6.10 -13.86
C ASN A 395 -6.75 -5.68 -12.40
N GLY A 396 -6.21 -6.41 -11.42
CA GLY A 396 -6.34 -6.05 -10.01
C GLY A 396 -5.67 -4.71 -9.67
N SER A 397 -4.51 -4.43 -10.29
CA SER A 397 -3.79 -3.17 -10.11
C SER A 397 -4.58 -1.96 -10.67
N PHE A 398 -5.18 -2.08 -11.87
CA PHE A 398 -6.03 -1.03 -12.44
C PHE A 398 -7.27 -0.77 -11.58
N TYR A 399 -7.92 -1.82 -11.11
CA TYR A 399 -9.11 -1.73 -10.25
C TYR A 399 -8.83 -0.97 -8.94
N THR A 400 -7.72 -1.30 -8.27
CA THR A 400 -7.34 -0.66 -7.00
C THR A 400 -6.85 0.77 -7.21
N THR A 401 -6.04 1.00 -8.24
CA THR A 401 -5.47 2.31 -8.52
C THR A 401 -6.51 3.34 -8.95
N ALA A 402 -7.52 2.94 -9.73
CA ALA A 402 -8.60 3.85 -10.11
C ALA A 402 -9.36 4.40 -8.90
N ARG A 403 -9.51 3.60 -7.84
CA ARG A 403 -10.11 4.04 -6.56
C ARG A 403 -9.18 4.93 -5.76
N LEU A 404 -7.88 4.63 -5.74
CA LEU A 404 -6.89 5.51 -5.13
C LEU A 404 -6.92 6.91 -5.77
N ILE A 405 -6.94 6.98 -7.10
CA ILE A 405 -7.04 8.24 -7.86
C ILE A 405 -8.36 8.96 -7.57
N TYR A 406 -9.47 8.23 -7.50
CA TYR A 406 -10.78 8.79 -7.16
C TYR A 406 -10.81 9.38 -5.74
N ALA A 407 -10.30 8.65 -4.74
CA ALA A 407 -10.22 9.10 -3.36
C ALA A 407 -9.29 10.33 -3.22
N ALA A 408 -8.10 10.27 -3.83
CA ALA A 408 -7.17 11.40 -3.86
C ALA A 408 -7.78 12.65 -4.53
N SER A 409 -8.58 12.47 -5.58
CA SER A 409 -9.29 13.57 -6.23
C SER A 409 -10.38 14.20 -5.35
N ARG A 410 -11.11 13.39 -4.56
CA ARG A 410 -12.08 13.90 -3.57
C ARG A 410 -11.43 14.72 -2.47
N GLU A 411 -10.18 14.41 -2.12
CA GLU A 411 -9.38 15.17 -1.15
C GLU A 411 -8.72 16.42 -1.75
N HIS A 412 -9.05 16.77 -3.00
CA HIS A 412 -8.49 17.88 -3.76
C HIS A 412 -6.98 17.74 -4.05
N PHE A 413 -6.42 16.54 -3.92
CA PHE A 413 -5.03 16.29 -4.33
C PHE A 413 -4.87 16.25 -5.85
N LEU A 414 -5.93 15.84 -6.55
CA LEU A 414 -6.03 15.85 -8.01
C LEU A 414 -7.25 16.69 -8.44
N PRO A 415 -7.27 17.21 -9.69
CA PRO A 415 -8.43 17.93 -10.22
C PRO A 415 -9.74 17.14 -10.05
N SER A 416 -10.84 17.83 -9.73
CA SER A 416 -12.16 17.23 -9.47
C SER A 416 -12.79 16.49 -10.66
N VAL A 417 -12.15 16.53 -11.82
CA VAL A 417 -12.53 15.72 -12.99
C VAL A 417 -12.38 14.23 -12.68
N PHE A 418 -11.38 13.84 -11.88
CA PHE A 418 -11.10 12.44 -11.55
C PHE A 418 -12.00 11.87 -10.43
N SER A 419 -12.74 12.72 -9.72
CA SER A 419 -13.74 12.31 -8.73
C SER A 419 -15.14 12.11 -9.33
N ARG A 420 -15.27 12.06 -10.66
CA ARG A 420 -16.56 11.81 -11.34
C ARG A 420 -16.75 10.31 -11.60
N LEU A 421 -17.89 9.78 -11.16
CA LEU A 421 -18.33 8.43 -11.49
C LEU A 421 -19.25 8.43 -12.70
N HIS A 422 -19.19 7.38 -13.51
CA HIS A 422 -20.09 7.17 -14.64
C HIS A 422 -21.53 6.97 -14.14
N TYR A 423 -22.48 7.74 -14.68
CA TYR A 423 -23.88 7.80 -14.23
C TYR A 423 -24.56 6.42 -14.08
N ARG A 424 -24.37 5.52 -15.07
CA ARG A 424 -25.05 4.21 -15.10
C ARG A 424 -24.25 3.06 -14.46
N ARG A 425 -22.91 3.16 -14.47
CA ARG A 425 -22.00 2.06 -14.08
C ARG A 425 -21.38 2.26 -12.71
N ARG A 426 -21.42 3.50 -12.19
CA ARG A 426 -20.71 3.94 -10.98
C ARG A 426 -19.20 3.60 -11.03
N THR A 427 -18.60 3.57 -12.23
CA THR A 427 -17.17 3.35 -12.47
C THR A 427 -16.43 4.69 -12.59
N PRO A 428 -15.20 4.82 -12.04
CA PRO A 428 -14.42 6.05 -12.13
C PRO A 428 -13.66 6.14 -13.48
N ASP A 429 -14.39 6.39 -14.56
CA ASP A 429 -13.87 6.29 -15.94
C ASP A 429 -12.65 7.20 -16.18
N ASN A 430 -12.67 8.44 -15.67
CA ASN A 430 -11.56 9.39 -15.81
C ASN A 430 -10.30 8.95 -15.07
N ALA A 431 -10.46 8.29 -13.92
CA ALA A 431 -9.34 7.77 -13.13
C ALA A 431 -8.68 6.57 -13.83
N ILE A 432 -9.49 5.68 -14.41
CA ILE A 432 -9.01 4.57 -15.23
C ILE A 432 -8.26 5.10 -16.45
N ALA A 433 -8.80 6.12 -17.12
CA ALA A 433 -8.15 6.75 -18.26
C ALA A 433 -6.79 7.39 -17.90
N LEU A 434 -6.70 8.06 -16.74
CA LEU A 434 -5.43 8.61 -16.24
C LEU A 434 -4.40 7.51 -16.00
N GLN A 435 -4.79 6.45 -15.29
CA GLN A 435 -3.92 5.31 -15.03
C GLN A 435 -3.46 4.63 -16.32
N ALA A 436 -4.36 4.44 -17.29
CA ALA A 436 -4.04 3.88 -18.60
C ALA A 436 -3.05 4.79 -19.35
N GLY A 437 -3.32 6.10 -19.41
CA GLY A 437 -2.45 7.07 -20.09
C GLY A 437 -1.05 7.11 -19.51
N LEU A 438 -0.92 7.14 -18.18
CA LEU A 438 0.39 7.12 -17.51
C LEU A 438 1.10 5.78 -17.72
N SER A 439 0.40 4.64 -17.64
CA SER A 439 1.01 3.32 -17.86
C SER A 439 1.51 3.18 -19.30
N LEU A 440 0.73 3.65 -20.29
CA LEU A 440 1.14 3.68 -21.69
C LEU A 440 2.35 4.58 -21.92
N PHE A 441 2.41 5.74 -21.25
CA PHE A 441 3.57 6.62 -21.30
C PHE A 441 4.84 5.90 -20.84
N TYR A 442 4.79 5.17 -19.71
CA TYR A 442 5.94 4.38 -19.25
C TYR A 442 6.30 3.23 -20.19
N VAL A 443 5.33 2.54 -20.80
CA VAL A 443 5.63 1.47 -21.77
C VAL A 443 6.35 2.00 -23.01
N VAL A 444 5.91 3.14 -23.53
CA VAL A 444 6.47 3.73 -24.77
C VAL A 444 7.81 4.40 -24.51
N PHE A 445 7.89 5.26 -23.48
CA PHE A 445 9.02 6.16 -23.23
C PHE A 445 9.93 5.73 -22.07
N GLY A 446 9.54 4.75 -21.25
CA GLY A 446 10.25 4.38 -20.01
C GLY A 446 11.58 3.65 -20.19
N GLY A 447 12.10 3.50 -21.41
CA GLY A 447 13.42 2.88 -21.64
C GLY A 447 13.48 1.36 -21.40
N GLY A 448 12.33 0.69 -21.22
CA GLY A 448 12.24 -0.76 -21.01
C GLY A 448 12.15 -1.16 -19.53
N PHE A 449 12.07 -2.47 -19.26
CA PHE A 449 11.79 -3.00 -17.92
C PHE A 449 12.80 -2.52 -16.86
N ARG A 450 14.11 -2.63 -17.14
CA ARG A 450 15.17 -2.30 -16.18
C ARG A 450 15.21 -0.81 -15.80
N ALA A 451 15.02 0.07 -16.76
CA ALA A 451 14.99 1.52 -16.53
C ALA A 451 13.74 1.93 -15.71
N ILE A 452 12.56 1.40 -16.06
CA ILE A 452 11.33 1.62 -15.28
C ILE A 452 11.50 1.09 -13.85
N LEU A 453 12.08 -0.11 -13.69
CA LEU A 453 12.33 -0.72 -12.39
C LEU A 453 13.25 0.14 -11.53
N ASN A 454 14.36 0.65 -12.07
CA ASN A 454 15.27 1.53 -11.34
C ASN A 454 14.57 2.82 -10.87
N PHE A 455 13.85 3.50 -11.77
CA PHE A 455 13.11 4.72 -11.44
C PHE A 455 12.00 4.47 -10.40
N PHE A 456 11.23 3.40 -10.58
CA PHE A 456 10.19 2.96 -9.64
C PHE A 456 10.77 2.61 -8.27
N SER A 457 11.88 1.86 -8.23
CA SER A 457 12.51 1.42 -6.99
C SER A 457 13.01 2.61 -6.18
N VAL A 458 13.68 3.60 -6.79
CA VAL A 458 14.11 4.80 -6.05
C VAL A 458 12.92 5.53 -5.44
N ALA A 459 11.83 5.71 -6.20
CA ALA A 459 10.64 6.36 -5.69
C ALA A 459 9.97 5.57 -4.55
N SER A 460 9.79 4.25 -4.72
CA SER A 460 9.12 3.40 -3.72
C SER A 460 9.92 3.32 -2.41
N TRP A 461 11.22 3.03 -2.52
CA TRP A 461 12.10 2.89 -1.37
C TRP A 461 12.29 4.19 -0.59
N THR A 462 12.13 5.35 -1.24
CA THR A 462 12.12 6.65 -0.55
C THR A 462 10.96 6.72 0.45
N PHE A 463 9.75 6.32 0.04
CA PHE A 463 8.59 6.35 0.92
C PHE A 463 8.57 5.21 1.93
N TYR A 464 9.12 4.04 1.60
CA TYR A 464 9.32 2.97 2.57
C TYR A 464 10.31 3.39 3.67
N LEU A 465 11.43 4.02 3.30
CA LEU A 465 12.38 4.58 4.26
C LEU A 465 11.69 5.64 5.14
N LEU A 466 10.98 6.59 4.55
CA LEU A 466 10.27 7.63 5.31
C LEU A 466 9.23 7.02 6.26
N THR A 467 8.47 6.02 5.83
CA THR A 467 7.44 5.40 6.66
C THR A 467 8.04 4.71 7.89
N VAL A 468 9.10 3.91 7.70
CA VAL A 468 9.79 3.22 8.82
C VAL A 468 10.60 4.19 9.67
N LEU A 469 11.16 5.25 9.10
CA LEU A 469 11.75 6.34 9.86
C LEU A 469 10.70 7.05 10.73
N GLY A 470 9.48 7.22 10.20
CA GLY A 470 8.31 7.71 10.94
C GLY A 470 8.02 6.86 12.18
N LEU A 471 8.13 5.53 12.09
CA LEU A 471 8.01 4.64 13.25
C LEU A 471 9.06 4.95 14.33
N LEU A 472 10.33 5.13 13.94
CA LEU A 472 11.41 5.46 14.86
C LEU A 472 11.20 6.84 15.50
N VAL A 473 10.76 7.82 14.73
CA VAL A 473 10.41 9.17 15.21
C VAL A 473 9.26 9.11 16.20
N LEU A 474 8.21 8.33 15.91
CA LEU A 474 7.07 8.14 16.80
C LEU A 474 7.48 7.44 18.10
N ARG A 475 8.46 6.53 18.09
CA ARG A 475 9.00 5.93 19.32
C ARG A 475 9.66 6.96 20.23
N ALA A 476 10.27 7.99 19.66
CA ALA A 476 10.93 9.06 20.41
C ALA A 476 9.96 10.16 20.84
N LYS A 477 9.06 10.61 19.93
CA LYS A 477 8.11 11.70 20.20
C LYS A 477 6.93 11.25 21.05
N GLU A 478 6.42 10.04 20.83
CA GLU A 478 5.22 9.52 21.47
C GLU A 478 5.48 8.12 22.09
N PRO A 479 6.23 8.06 23.19
CA PRO A 479 6.56 6.80 23.84
C PRO A 479 5.36 6.13 24.52
N HIS A 480 4.31 6.89 24.83
CA HIS A 480 3.10 6.42 25.51
C HIS A 480 1.96 6.02 24.55
N LEU A 481 2.19 6.09 23.23
CA LEU A 481 1.23 5.60 22.25
C LEU A 481 1.00 4.09 22.48
N ASP A 482 -0.26 3.66 22.53
CA ASP A 482 -0.59 2.24 22.69
C ASP A 482 -0.11 1.45 21.46
N ARG A 483 0.74 0.45 21.70
CA ARG A 483 1.37 -0.37 20.66
C ARG A 483 1.10 -1.84 20.97
N PRO A 484 -0.06 -2.36 20.56
CA PRO A 484 -0.46 -3.75 20.82
C PRO A 484 0.52 -4.77 20.26
N TYR A 485 1.16 -4.45 19.14
CA TYR A 485 2.28 -5.17 18.57
C TYR A 485 3.50 -4.25 18.52
N ARG A 486 4.65 -4.74 19.00
CA ARG A 486 5.89 -3.98 19.04
C ARG A 486 7.04 -4.84 18.48
N THR A 487 7.67 -4.34 17.43
CA THR A 487 8.86 -4.96 16.86
C THR A 487 10.09 -4.71 17.71
N TRP A 488 11.10 -5.56 17.56
CA TRP A 488 12.41 -5.34 18.17
C TRP A 488 13.04 -4.10 17.55
N LEU A 489 13.66 -3.22 18.34
CA LEU A 489 14.21 -1.95 17.82
C LEU A 489 15.24 -2.14 16.70
N ILE A 490 15.92 -3.29 16.67
CA ILE A 490 16.89 -3.65 15.65
C ILE A 490 16.23 -3.76 14.26
N THR A 491 14.99 -4.24 14.14
CA THR A 491 14.35 -4.49 12.83
C THR A 491 14.11 -3.21 12.02
N PRO A 492 13.47 -2.13 12.54
CA PRO A 492 13.33 -0.89 11.77
C PRO A 492 14.68 -0.20 11.51
N ILE A 493 15.67 -0.33 12.41
CA ILE A 493 17.00 0.25 12.20
C ILE A 493 17.71 -0.43 11.03
N VAL A 494 17.73 -1.76 11.00
CA VAL A 494 18.32 -2.55 9.90
C VAL A 494 17.61 -2.22 8.60
N PHE A 495 16.28 -2.17 8.61
CA PHE A 495 15.49 -1.79 7.43
C PHE A 495 15.88 -0.40 6.92
N CYS A 496 15.98 0.61 7.79
CA CYS A 496 16.38 1.97 7.40
C CYS A 496 17.80 2.01 6.82
N ILE A 497 18.76 1.27 7.41
CA ILE A 497 20.14 1.21 6.90
C ILE A 497 20.17 0.62 5.50
N VAL A 498 19.48 -0.51 5.29
CA VAL A 498 19.46 -1.18 3.98
C VAL A 498 18.65 -0.38 2.97
N ALA A 499 17.51 0.21 3.35
CA ALA A 499 16.73 1.08 2.47
C ALA A 499 17.55 2.31 2.04
N MET A 500 18.34 2.91 2.94
CA MET A 500 19.27 3.98 2.60
C MET A 500 20.36 3.50 1.63
N PHE A 501 20.95 2.33 1.88
CA PHE A 501 21.93 1.73 0.98
C PHE A 501 21.35 1.49 -0.41
N LEU A 502 20.14 0.94 -0.49
CA LEU A 502 19.43 0.76 -1.75
C LEU A 502 19.26 2.12 -2.41
N LEU A 503 18.73 3.14 -1.77
CA LEU A 503 18.56 4.47 -2.38
C LEU A 503 19.86 5.11 -2.92
N LEU A 504 21.00 4.86 -2.27
CA LEU A 504 22.28 5.41 -2.68
C LEU A 504 22.87 4.70 -3.91
N MET A 505 22.62 3.40 -4.08
CA MET A 505 23.24 2.61 -5.14
C MET A 505 22.86 3.04 -6.57
N PRO A 506 21.58 3.31 -6.91
CA PRO A 506 21.17 3.86 -8.20
C PRO A 506 21.82 5.19 -8.54
N ILE A 507 22.20 6.01 -7.55
CA ILE A 507 22.89 7.26 -7.82
C ILE A 507 24.23 7.01 -8.54
N PHE A 508 24.87 5.86 -8.29
CA PHE A 508 26.10 5.48 -8.96
C PHE A 508 25.84 4.60 -10.20
N ALA A 509 24.89 3.68 -10.14
CA ALA A 509 24.64 2.71 -11.21
C ALA A 509 23.77 3.28 -12.37
N ALA A 510 22.82 4.15 -12.05
CA ALA A 510 21.82 4.70 -12.97
C ALA A 510 21.45 6.14 -12.53
N PRO A 511 22.42 7.09 -12.61
CA PRO A 511 22.30 8.42 -12.02
C PRO A 511 21.15 9.23 -12.60
N LEU A 512 20.85 9.07 -13.89
CA LEU A 512 19.81 9.83 -14.58
C LEU A 512 18.42 9.46 -14.04
N GLU A 513 18.15 8.16 -13.91
CA GLU A 513 16.89 7.62 -13.39
C GLU A 513 16.71 7.97 -11.92
N ALA A 514 17.75 7.83 -11.11
CA ALA A 514 17.72 8.18 -9.70
C ALA A 514 17.47 9.68 -9.48
N PHE A 515 18.20 10.54 -10.21
CA PHE A 515 18.02 11.99 -10.15
C PHE A 515 16.63 12.40 -10.63
N ALA A 516 16.15 11.81 -11.72
CA ALA A 516 14.79 12.06 -12.22
C ALA A 516 13.72 11.70 -11.17
N ALA A 517 13.89 10.59 -10.44
CA ALA A 517 12.95 10.19 -9.39
C ALA A 517 12.90 11.20 -8.25
N PHE A 518 14.05 11.66 -7.74
CA PHE A 518 14.10 12.67 -6.69
C PHE A 518 13.55 14.02 -7.14
N VAL A 519 13.88 14.46 -8.36
CA VAL A 519 13.33 15.68 -8.95
C VAL A 519 11.81 15.58 -9.11
N PHE A 520 11.30 14.42 -9.52
CA PHE A 520 9.87 14.18 -9.66
C PHE A 520 9.13 14.23 -8.31
N ILE A 521 9.70 13.63 -7.26
CA ILE A 521 9.16 13.72 -5.90
C ILE A 521 9.20 15.18 -5.43
N ALA A 522 10.31 15.89 -5.64
CA ALA A 522 10.44 17.29 -5.27
C ALA A 522 9.47 18.21 -6.03
N ALA A 523 9.14 17.88 -7.29
CA ALA A 523 8.12 18.59 -8.08
C ALA A 523 6.71 18.47 -7.48
N GLY A 524 6.46 17.47 -6.63
CA GLY A 524 5.25 17.37 -5.83
C GLY A 524 5.11 18.51 -4.81
N VAL A 525 6.21 19.13 -4.36
CA VAL A 525 6.18 20.22 -3.37
C VAL A 525 5.52 21.49 -3.96
N PRO A 526 5.94 22.03 -5.11
CA PRO A 526 5.20 23.13 -5.75
C PRO A 526 3.73 22.78 -6.02
N MET A 527 3.44 21.54 -6.44
CA MET A 527 2.08 21.08 -6.72
C MET A 527 1.20 21.03 -5.46
N TYR A 528 1.77 20.70 -4.31
CA TYR A 528 1.08 20.75 -3.02
C TYR A 528 0.55 22.15 -2.71
N TYR A 529 1.39 23.19 -2.85
CA TYR A 529 0.97 24.56 -2.57
C TYR A 529 -0.04 25.11 -3.58
N LEU A 530 0.06 24.67 -4.85
CA LEU A 530 -0.91 25.01 -5.89
C LEU A 530 -2.30 24.40 -5.60
N THR A 531 -2.33 23.12 -5.20
CA THR A 531 -3.58 22.40 -4.91
C THR A 531 -4.19 22.81 -3.55
N ALA A 532 -3.37 23.06 -2.52
CA ALA A 532 -3.81 23.54 -1.22
C ALA A 532 -4.52 24.92 -1.27
N ARG A 533 -4.17 25.78 -2.24
CA ARG A 533 -4.86 27.07 -2.45
C ARG A 533 -6.26 26.90 -3.04
N SER A 534 -6.47 25.91 -3.91
CA SER A 534 -7.79 25.58 -4.45
C SER A 534 -8.76 25.18 -3.33
N ARG A 535 -8.27 24.49 -2.29
CA ARG A 535 -9.04 24.11 -1.10
C ARG A 535 -9.49 25.32 -0.28
N ALA A 536 -8.58 26.28 -0.05
CA ALA A 536 -8.88 27.51 0.69
C ALA A 536 -9.86 28.45 -0.05
N GLN A 537 -9.87 28.41 -1.40
CA GLN A 537 -10.82 29.17 -2.22
C GLN A 537 -12.20 28.51 -2.29
N SER A 538 -12.28 27.17 -2.44
CA SER A 538 -13.56 26.45 -2.38
C SER A 538 -14.23 26.52 -1.01
N ALA A 539 -13.46 26.49 0.09
CA ALA A 539 -13.99 26.63 1.44
C ALA A 539 -14.52 28.05 1.75
N LYS A 540 -14.08 29.07 1.00
CA LYS A 540 -14.52 30.47 1.19
C LYS A 540 -15.73 30.86 0.36
N GLY A 541 -16.34 29.93 -0.39
CA GLY A 541 -17.58 30.20 -1.14
C GLY A 541 -17.50 31.47 -1.99
N PHE A 542 -16.38 31.70 -2.67
CA PHE A 542 -16.18 32.96 -3.39
C PHE A 542 -16.95 32.93 -4.72
N THR A 543 -17.96 33.80 -4.80
CA THR A 543 -18.61 34.22 -6.04
C THR A 543 -17.55 34.70 -7.02
N ALA A 544 -17.63 34.21 -8.25
CA ALA A 544 -16.77 34.62 -9.34
C ALA A 544 -16.98 36.12 -9.64
N ASP A 545 -16.14 36.96 -9.05
CA ASP A 545 -15.89 38.34 -9.46
C ASP A 545 -14.50 38.74 -8.94
N ASP A 546 -13.45 38.21 -9.58
CA ASP A 546 -12.15 38.88 -9.57
C ASP A 546 -11.40 38.49 -10.86
N GLU A 547 -11.52 39.36 -11.86
CA GLU A 547 -11.03 39.25 -13.24
C GLU A 547 -9.49 39.40 -13.36
N GLY A 548 -8.75 39.00 -12.31
CA GLY A 548 -7.29 39.05 -12.22
C GLY A 548 -6.61 37.73 -11.82
N SER A 549 -7.34 36.62 -11.75
CA SER A 549 -6.86 35.32 -11.26
C SER A 549 -6.04 34.51 -12.29
N GLY A 550 -5.00 35.13 -12.86
CA GLY A 550 -4.08 34.43 -13.76
C GLY A 550 -3.23 33.38 -13.03
N PHE A 551 -2.89 32.28 -13.73
CA PHE A 551 -1.94 31.23 -13.28
C PHE A 551 -0.65 31.79 -12.63
N ARG A 552 -0.18 32.95 -13.09
CA ARG A 552 0.97 33.68 -12.52
C ARG A 552 0.76 34.22 -11.10
N ALA A 553 -0.47 34.58 -10.72
CA ALA A 553 -0.82 34.98 -9.35
C ALA A 553 -0.92 33.76 -8.42
N THR A 554 -1.35 32.62 -8.95
CA THR A 554 -1.36 31.33 -8.26
C THR A 554 0.06 30.87 -7.94
N LEU A 555 0.95 30.92 -8.93
CA LEU A 555 2.38 30.61 -8.76
C LEU A 555 3.06 31.54 -7.74
N ARG A 556 2.80 32.85 -7.79
CA ARG A 556 3.41 33.81 -6.83
C ARG A 556 2.98 33.55 -5.39
N GLY A 557 1.71 33.22 -5.15
CA GLY A 557 1.24 32.91 -3.79
C GLY A 557 1.65 31.51 -3.30
N ALA A 558 1.82 30.54 -4.19
CA ALA A 558 2.42 29.25 -3.83
C ALA A 558 3.90 29.43 -3.48
N TRP A 559 4.62 30.25 -4.24
CA TRP A 559 6.02 30.59 -3.98
C TRP A 559 6.20 31.34 -2.66
N SER A 560 5.31 32.26 -2.29
CA SER A 560 5.41 32.98 -1.01
C SER A 560 5.21 32.05 0.19
N LYS A 561 4.25 31.13 0.14
CA LYS A 561 4.05 30.13 1.20
C LYS A 561 5.19 29.13 1.29
N LEU A 562 5.71 28.68 0.15
CA LEU A 562 6.90 27.86 0.10
C LEU A 562 8.09 28.58 0.73
N SER A 563 8.31 29.87 0.42
CA SER A 563 9.39 30.64 1.03
C SER A 563 9.21 30.78 2.54
N GLU A 564 7.99 31.04 3.01
CA GLU A 564 7.69 31.13 4.44
C GLU A 564 7.97 29.81 5.17
N ASP A 565 7.50 28.68 4.64
CA ASP A 565 7.74 27.36 5.24
C ASP A 565 9.23 26.98 5.19
N VAL A 566 9.94 27.31 4.10
CA VAL A 566 11.39 27.10 3.97
C VAL A 566 12.17 27.98 4.95
N ASP A 567 11.75 29.21 5.20
CA ASP A 567 12.40 30.14 6.14
C ASP A 567 12.18 29.74 7.63
N VAL A 568 11.15 28.93 7.90
CA VAL A 568 10.92 28.27 9.21
C VAL A 568 11.83 27.06 9.40
N ILE A 569 12.15 26.34 8.31
CA ILE A 569 12.98 25.12 8.33
C ILE A 569 14.49 25.47 8.32
N LEU A 570 14.89 26.58 7.70
CA LEU A 570 16.29 26.99 7.60
C LEU A 570 16.83 27.58 8.92
N PRO A 571 18.06 27.20 9.36
CA PRO A 571 18.73 27.82 10.49
C PRO A 571 18.85 29.34 10.31
N SER A 572 18.72 30.10 11.41
CA SER A 572 18.66 31.57 11.41
C SER A 572 19.83 32.27 10.69
N GLY A 573 20.98 31.63 10.55
CA GLY A 573 22.15 32.15 9.83
C GLY A 573 22.07 32.13 8.30
N TRP A 574 21.05 31.49 7.71
CA TRP A 574 20.85 31.43 6.25
C TRP A 574 19.68 32.29 5.75
N ARG A 575 18.99 32.99 6.64
CA ARG A 575 17.99 34.01 6.27
C ARG A 575 18.72 35.07 5.46
N ARG A 576 18.27 35.32 4.22
CA ARG A 576 18.87 36.33 3.34
C ARG A 576 19.05 37.63 4.12
N GLY A 577 20.29 38.11 4.16
CA GLY A 577 20.70 39.23 5.00
C GLY A 577 19.88 40.49 4.75
N GLU A 578 18.98 40.79 5.69
CA GLU A 578 18.60 42.16 5.97
C GLU A 578 19.79 42.82 6.69
N ARG A 579 20.58 43.59 5.95
CA ARG A 579 21.57 44.50 6.56
C ARG A 579 20.80 45.53 7.38
N PRO A 580 21.13 45.76 8.67
CA PRO A 580 20.59 46.88 9.40
C PRO A 580 21.21 48.16 8.82
N ILE A 581 20.40 48.98 8.16
CA ILE A 581 20.80 50.34 7.77
C ILE A 581 20.85 51.16 9.07
N GLY A 582 22.07 51.46 9.51
CA GLY A 582 22.32 52.34 10.64
C GLY A 582 21.96 53.80 10.31
N GLY A 583 21.24 54.45 11.22
CA GLY A 583 21.12 55.89 11.36
C GLY A 583 21.34 56.28 12.83
N PRO A 584 21.97 57.44 13.14
CA PRO A 584 22.45 57.75 14.49
C PRO A 584 21.32 58.16 15.44
N PRO A 585 21.54 58.09 16.77
CA PRO A 585 20.49 58.29 17.76
C PRO A 585 20.17 59.78 17.91
N ARG A 586 18.89 60.15 17.82
CA ARG A 586 18.37 61.41 18.37
C ARG A 586 17.71 61.12 19.71
N ALA A 587 18.13 61.87 20.71
CA ALA A 587 17.66 61.81 22.08
C ALA A 587 16.38 62.65 22.30
N VAL A 588 15.69 62.30 23.39
CA VAL A 588 14.63 63.06 24.12
C VAL A 588 13.25 62.98 23.42
N ASP A 589 12.16 62.51 24.04
CA ASP A 589 11.61 62.98 25.31
C ASP A 589 10.78 61.91 26.07
N GLU A 590 10.71 62.10 27.39
CA GLU A 590 9.94 61.33 28.37
C GLU A 590 8.42 61.56 28.22
N GLY A 591 7.62 60.58 28.63
CA GLY A 591 6.21 60.79 28.96
C GLY A 591 5.34 59.56 28.75
N GLU A 592 5.01 58.89 29.86
CA GLU A 592 3.74 58.15 30.13
C GLU A 592 3.31 57.05 29.11
N GLU A 593 2.95 55.82 29.46
CA GLU A 593 2.24 55.35 30.64
C GLU A 593 2.20 53.79 30.58
N THR A 594 2.51 53.16 31.71
CA THR A 594 1.88 51.94 32.27
C THR A 594 1.74 50.61 31.49
N ARG A 595 2.26 49.58 32.21
CA ARG A 595 1.72 48.21 32.39
C ARG A 595 1.90 47.26 31.19
N GLY A 596 2.89 46.36 31.21
CA GLY A 596 2.91 45.13 32.02
C GLY A 596 2.45 43.98 31.12
N MET A 597 3.14 42.85 30.92
CA MET A 597 3.98 42.05 31.80
C MET A 597 4.95 41.23 30.94
N LEU A 598 6.22 41.16 31.35
CA LEU A 598 7.12 40.07 31.01
C LEU A 598 7.56 39.36 32.30
N ARG A 599 7.40 38.03 32.26
CA ARG A 599 8.27 36.99 32.83
C ARG A 599 8.80 37.10 34.28
N ARG A 600 8.57 36.00 35.02
CA ARG A 600 9.59 35.22 35.76
C ARG A 600 8.90 33.94 36.28
N SER A 601 9.19 32.72 35.82
CA SER A 601 10.38 31.88 36.03
C SER A 601 10.87 31.79 37.49
N GLU A 602 10.67 30.59 38.04
CA GLU A 602 11.56 29.82 38.93
C GLU A 602 11.62 30.10 40.44
N ASN A 603 11.88 28.97 41.13
CA ASN A 603 12.25 28.72 42.55
C ASN A 603 11.06 28.48 43.50
N LEU A 604 10.73 27.23 43.87
CA LEU A 604 11.41 26.23 44.72
C LEU A 604 11.05 26.38 46.22
N GLU A 605 10.66 25.23 46.80
CA GLU A 605 10.65 24.85 48.24
C GLU A 605 9.68 25.58 49.18
N MET A 606 8.64 24.92 49.72
CA MET A 606 8.61 23.90 50.79
C MET A 606 8.95 24.47 52.18
N SER A 607 7.92 24.70 53.01
CA SER A 607 7.86 24.48 54.48
C SER A 607 6.62 25.22 55.03
N GLU A 608 5.56 24.52 55.40
CA GLU A 608 5.24 24.09 56.77
C GLU A 608 4.28 25.04 57.52
N ARG A 609 3.22 24.41 58.08
CA ARG A 609 2.50 24.76 59.32
C ARG A 609 1.66 26.04 59.33
N ARG A 610 0.33 25.89 59.28
CA ARG A 610 -0.54 25.53 60.41
C ARG A 610 -1.93 25.16 59.91
#